data_AF-A0A177HH21-F1
#
_entry.id   AF-A0A177HH21-F1
#
_cell.length_a   1.000
_cell.length_b   1.000
_cell.length_c   1.000
_cell.angle_alpha   90.00
_cell.angle_beta   90.00
_cell.angle_gamma   90.00
#
_symmetry.space_group_name_H-M   'P 1'
#
loop_
_entity.id
_entity.type
_entity.pdbx_description
1 polymer ?
#
loop_
_entity_poly.entity_id
_entity_poly.type
_entity_poly.pdbx_seq_one_letter_code
_entity_poly.pdbx_strand_id
1 'polypeptide(L)' 'MAALRSGVEAGYEVIVTTGGTGISPTDRTPDATRRVIDHEVPGIAEALRAFGRQKMATAVAAVRPPRSAPPSPR' A
#
# COMPACT_ATOMS: atom_id res chain seq x y z
N MET A 1 9.37 -10.07 -2.10
CA MET A 1 9.88 -10.88 -0.97
C MET A 1 11.35 -10.62 -0.70
N ALA A 2 12.24 -10.76 -1.71
CA ALA A 2 13.68 -10.54 -1.53
C ALA A 2 14.04 -9.17 -0.93
N ALA A 3 13.42 -8.07 -1.41
CA ALA A 3 13.74 -6.72 -0.94
C ALA A 3 13.44 -6.48 0.54
N LEU A 4 12.30 -6.97 1.06
CA LEU A 4 11.94 -6.80 2.47
C LEU A 4 12.94 -7.55 3.37
N ARG A 5 13.25 -8.82 3.03
CA ARG A 5 14.20 -9.62 3.81
C ARG A 5 15.60 -9.03 3.78
N SER A 6 16.07 -8.62 2.60
CA SER A 6 17.36 -7.96 2.45
C SER A 6 17.45 -6.67 3.27
N GLY A 7 16.36 -5.89 3.34
CA GLY A 7 16.34 -4.68 4.17
C GLY A 7 16.41 -4.97 5.68
N VAL A 8 15.75 -6.05 6.12
CA VAL A 8 15.83 -6.52 7.52
C VAL A 8 17.23 -7.02 7.84
N GLU A 9 17.82 -7.84 6.97
CA GLU A 9 19.20 -8.36 7.13
C GLU A 9 20.24 -7.23 7.13
N ALA A 10 20.02 -6.18 6.33
CA ALA A 10 20.86 -4.99 6.32
C ALA A 10 20.69 -4.10 7.57
N GLY A 11 19.71 -4.38 8.43
CA GLY A 11 19.48 -3.66 9.68
C GLY A 11 18.85 -2.28 9.50
N TYR A 12 18.07 -2.04 8.43
CA TYR A 12 17.36 -0.77 8.29
C TYR A 12 16.32 -0.57 9.40
N GLU A 13 16.33 0.62 10.01
CA GLU A 13 15.39 0.96 11.08
C GLU A 13 13.96 1.16 10.55
N VAL A 14 13.83 1.61 9.30
CA VAL A 14 12.54 1.87 8.64
C VAL A 14 12.59 1.43 7.17
N ILE A 15 11.60 0.65 6.75
CA ILE A 15 11.37 0.27 5.35
C ILE A 15 10.00 0.78 4.91
N VAL A 16 9.97 1.55 3.83
CA VAL A 16 8.72 2.06 3.23
C VAL A 16 8.47 1.35 1.90
N THR A 17 7.36 0.63 1.80
CA THR A 17 6.92 0.01 0.54
C THR A 17 5.92 0.90 -0.19
N THR A 18 6.00 0.93 -1.53
CA THR A 18 5.02 1.63 -2.36
C THR A 18 4.46 0.67 -3.43
N GLY A 19 3.17 0.79 -3.73
CA GLY A 19 2.47 -0.08 -4.67
C GLY A 19 2.16 -1.48 -4.13
N GLY A 20 1.31 -2.21 -4.84
CA GLY A 20 0.94 -3.58 -4.49
C GLY A 20 0.03 -3.72 -3.26
N THR A 21 -0.64 -2.65 -2.84
CA THR A 21 -1.46 -2.58 -1.60
C THR A 21 -2.98 -2.54 -1.85
N GLY A 22 -3.42 -2.53 -3.11
CA GLY A 22 -4.82 -2.52 -3.48
C GLY A 22 -5.48 -3.90 -3.45
N ILE A 23 -6.51 -4.07 -4.28
CA ILE A 23 -7.32 -5.30 -4.37
C ILE A 23 -7.05 -6.11 -5.65
N SER A 24 -6.04 -5.74 -6.44
CA SER A 24 -5.67 -6.51 -7.64
C SER A 24 -5.20 -7.92 -7.24
N PRO A 25 -5.41 -8.96 -8.06
CA PRO A 25 -4.84 -10.29 -7.81
C PRO A 25 -3.31 -10.31 -7.63
N THR A 26 -2.64 -9.28 -8.15
CA THR A 26 -1.19 -9.06 -8.07
C THR A 26 -0.75 -8.22 -6.87
N ASP A 27 -1.69 -7.60 -6.15
CA ASP A 27 -1.38 -6.77 -4.98
C ASP A 27 -1.07 -7.70 -3.80
N ARG A 28 0.23 -7.87 -3.53
CA ARG A 28 0.75 -8.82 -2.53
C ARG A 28 1.63 -8.17 -1.47
N THR A 29 1.78 -6.84 -1.49
CA THR A 29 2.65 -6.12 -0.54
C THR A 29 2.23 -6.35 0.91
N PRO A 30 0.95 -6.23 1.31
CA PRO A 30 0.54 -6.49 2.69
C PRO A 30 0.83 -7.93 3.15
N ASP A 31 0.53 -8.93 2.29
CA ASP A 31 0.79 -10.33 2.58
C ASP A 31 2.30 -10.64 2.68
N ALA A 32 3.11 -9.96 1.88
CA ALA A 32 4.56 -10.08 1.92
C ALA A 32 5.14 -9.47 3.20
N THR A 33 4.66 -8.30 3.60
CA THR A 33 5.09 -7.61 4.83
C THR A 33 4.76 -8.44 6.07
N ARG A 34 3.56 -9.04 6.14
CA ARG A 34 3.16 -9.93 7.26
C ARG A 34 4.10 -11.12 7.51
N ARG A 35 4.83 -11.57 6.50
CA ARG A 35 5.75 -12.72 6.62
C ARG A 35 7.12 -12.36 7.18
N VAL A 36 7.42 -11.08 7.36
CA VAL A 36 8.76 -10.59 7.77
C VAL A 36 8.71 -9.73 9.02
N ILE A 37 7.53 -9.36 9.51
CA ILE A 37 7.35 -8.58 10.74
C ILE A 37 6.98 -9.52 11.89
N ASP A 38 7.42 -9.19 13.09
CA ASP A 38 7.04 -9.92 14.31
C ASP A 38 5.61 -9.56 14.76
N HIS A 39 5.25 -8.28 14.61
CA HIS A 39 3.97 -7.74 15.06
C HIS A 39 3.39 -6.74 14.06
N GLU A 40 2.08 -6.81 13.86
CA GLU A 40 1.34 -5.77 13.13
C GLU A 40 0.97 -4.62 14.06
N VAL A 41 0.99 -3.40 13.51
CA VAL A 41 0.47 -2.19 14.17
C VAL A 41 -0.68 -1.63 13.32
N PRO A 42 -1.92 -2.13 13.48
CA PRO A 42 -3.04 -1.80 12.58
C PRO A 42 -3.35 -0.30 12.50
N GLY A 43 -3.17 0.43 13.62
CA GLY A 43 -3.45 1.86 13.72
C GLY A 43 -2.67 2.72 12.72
N ILE A 44 -1.46 2.32 12.32
CA ILE A 44 -0.67 3.03 11.29
C ILE A 44 -1.38 2.93 9.93
N ALA A 45 -1.79 1.71 9.55
CA ALA A 45 -2.46 1.47 8.28
C ALA A 45 -3.84 2.15 8.22
N GLU A 46 -4.55 2.19 9.35
CA GLU A 46 -5.83 2.89 9.47
C GLU A 46 -5.69 4.41 9.34
N ALA A 47 -4.70 5.00 10.01
CA ALA A 47 -4.39 6.42 9.90
C ALA A 47 -4.02 6.82 8.47
N LEU A 48 -3.20 6.03 7.80
CA LEU A 48 -2.83 6.24 6.39
C LEU A 48 -4.06 6.20 5.46
N ARG A 49 -4.95 5.22 5.64
CA ARG A 49 -6.21 5.14 4.88
C ARG A 49 -7.13 6.32 5.18
N ALA A 50 -7.24 6.73 6.45
CA ALA A 50 -8.06 7.85 6.87
C ALA A 50 -7.58 9.18 6.27
N PHE A 51 -6.27 9.40 6.26
CA PHE A 51 -5.66 10.54 5.59
C PHE A 51 -5.90 10.48 4.07
N GLY A 52 -5.68 9.32 3.45
CA GLY A 52 -5.91 9.13 2.01
C GLY A 52 -7.35 9.40 1.58
N ARG A 53 -8.35 9.02 2.40
CA ARG A 53 -9.77 9.30 2.14
C ARG A 53 -10.08 10.76 1.90
N GLN A 54 -9.38 11.66 2.59
CA GLN A 54 -9.58 13.11 2.44
C GLN A 54 -9.22 13.58 1.03
N LYS A 55 -8.33 12.87 0.34
CA LYS A 55 -7.93 13.17 -1.03
C LYS A 55 -8.76 12.38 -2.04
N MET A 56 -8.94 11.07 -1.84
CA MET A 56 -9.58 10.18 -2.80
C MET A 56 -10.37 9.10 -2.05
N ALA A 57 -11.67 8.95 -2.37
CA ALA A 57 -12.54 7.98 -1.69
C ALA A 57 -12.02 6.52 -1.79
N THR A 58 -11.38 6.15 -2.90
CA THR A 58 -10.83 4.80 -3.12
C THR A 58 -9.60 4.47 -2.26
N ALA A 59 -9.02 5.46 -1.57
CA ALA A 59 -7.85 5.27 -0.73
C ALA A 59 -8.12 4.33 0.48
N VAL A 60 -9.39 4.16 0.89
CA VAL A 60 -9.77 3.16 1.91
C VAL A 60 -9.35 1.76 1.52
N ALA A 61 -9.56 1.42 0.25
CA ALA A 61 -9.22 0.12 -0.30
C ALA A 61 -7.82 0.12 -0.94
N ALA A 62 -7.08 1.24 -0.86
CA ALA A 62 -5.82 1.46 -1.56
C ALA A 62 -5.90 1.16 -3.07
N VAL A 63 -7.06 1.42 -3.68
CA VAL A 63 -7.31 1.17 -5.11
C VAL A 63 -7.13 2.45 -5.91
N ARG A 64 -6.50 2.32 -7.09
CA ARG A 64 -6.40 3.45 -8.03
C ARG A 64 -7.80 3.84 -8.51
N PRO A 65 -8.18 5.12 -8.51
CA PRO A 65 -9.44 5.53 -9.09
C PRO A 65 -9.52 5.14 -10.57
N PRO A 66 -10.73 4.90 -11.11
CA PRO A 66 -10.90 4.70 -12.54
C PRO A 66 -10.28 5.90 -13.28
N ARG A 67 -9.60 5.65 -14.41
CA ARG A 67 -9.16 6.76 -15.25
C ARG A 67 -10.40 7.54 -15.66
N SER A 68 -10.39 8.85 -15.45
CA SER A 68 -11.37 9.73 -16.09
C SER A 68 -11.31 9.48 -17.59
N ALA A 69 -12.47 9.31 -18.23
CA ALA A 69 -12.54 9.27 -19.68
C ALA A 69 -11.86 10.54 -20.24
N PRO A 70 -11.15 10.45 -21.38
CA PRO A 70 -10.67 11.66 -22.05
C PRO A 70 -11.87 12.60 -22.29
N PRO A 71 -11.69 13.92 -22.20
CA PRO A 71 -12.78 14.86 -22.42
C PRO A 71 -13.43 14.57 -23.78
N SER A 72 -14.76 14.53 -23.81
CA SER A 72 -15.50 14.37 -25.07
C SER A 72 -15.05 15.48 -26.04
N PRO A 73 -14.72 15.17 -27.31
CA PRO A 73 -14.51 16.22 -28.29
C PRO A 73 -15.81 17.03 -28.37
N ARG A 74 -15.69 18.35 -28.16
CA ARG A 74 -16.79 19.30 -28.40
C ARG A 74 -17.03 19.42 -29.90
#